data_AF-A0A845RI67-F1
#
_entry.id   AF-A0A845RI67-F1
#
_cell.length_a   1.000
_cell.length_b   1.000
_cell.length_c   1.000
_cell.angle_alpha   90.00
_cell.angle_beta   90.00
_cell.angle_gamma   90.00
#
_symmetry.space_group_name_H-M   'P 1'
#
loop_
_entity.id
_entity.type
_entity.pdbx_description
1 polymer ?
#
loop_
_entity_poly.entity_id
_entity_poly.type
_entity_poly.pdbx_seq_one_letter_code
_entity_poly.pdbx_strand_id
1 'polypeptide(L)'
;MKKSEFQQAAEKVIQEGLNGAANGGWYLDHAAFQELTGIDLSTAESRDLFFDALNKRPEVISCFYDCDFSGIGIEFDPACCPNLKETAGMEICL
;
A
#
# COMPACT_ATOMS: atom_id res chain seq x y z
N MET A 1 14.56 2.63 -12.66
CA MET A 1 14.54 2.74 -11.19
C MET A 1 15.16 1.48 -10.60
N LYS A 2 15.94 1.57 -9.53
CA LYS A 2 16.64 0.41 -8.93
C LYS A 2 15.76 -0.21 -7.84
N LYS A 3 15.81 -1.54 -7.68
CA LYS A 3 15.07 -2.30 -6.64
C LYS A 3 15.20 -1.73 -5.21
N SER A 4 16.29 -1.00 -4.93
CA SER A 4 16.52 -0.34 -3.65
C SER A 4 15.55 0.81 -3.36
N GLU A 5 15.04 1.50 -4.37
CA GLU A 5 14.15 2.66 -4.19
C GLU A 5 12.75 2.20 -3.73
N PHE A 6 12.24 1.12 -4.31
CA PHE A 6 10.95 0.53 -3.91
C PHE A 6 10.98 -0.07 -2.51
N GLN A 7 12.12 -0.62 -2.08
CA GLN A 7 12.29 -1.07 -0.70
C GLN A 7 12.21 0.09 0.31
N GLN A 8 12.89 1.20 0.01
CA GLN A 8 12.82 2.40 0.84
C GLN A 8 11.42 3.02 0.86
N ALA A 9 10.71 3.00 -0.28
CA ALA A 9 9.33 3.44 -0.35
C ALA A 9 8.41 2.57 0.50
N ALA A 10 8.54 1.24 0.41
CA ALA A 10 7.77 0.31 1.24
C ALA A 10 8.01 0.54 2.73
N GLU A 11 9.27 0.75 3.14
CA GLU A 11 9.61 1.06 4.54
C GLU A 11 8.98 2.36 5.03
N LYS A 12 9.04 3.43 4.24
CA LYS A 12 8.39 4.70 4.60
C LYS A 12 6.89 4.56 4.73
N VAL A 13 6.26 3.92 3.75
CA VAL A 13 4.81 3.71 3.71
C VAL A 13 4.36 2.88 4.92
N ILE A 14 5.11 1.85 5.30
CA ILE A 14 4.81 1.05 6.50
C ILE A 14 4.98 1.88 7.77
N GLN A 15 6.04 2.68 7.89
CA GLN A 15 6.25 3.51 9.06
C GLN A 15 5.13 4.54 9.24
N GLU A 16 4.75 5.25 8.17
CA GLU A 16 3.63 6.17 8.20
C GLU A 16 2.30 5.44 8.46
N GLY A 17 2.11 4.28 7.83
CA GLY A 17 0.91 3.48 8.01
C GLY A 17 0.74 2.96 9.43
N LEU A 18 1.80 2.50 10.09
CA LEU A 18 1.76 2.09 11.49
C LEU A 18 1.46 3.26 12.45
N ASN A 19 1.90 4.47 12.11
CA ASN A 19 1.63 5.67 12.90
C ASN A 19 0.21 6.21 12.69
N GLY A 20 -0.33 6.07 11.47
CA GLY A 20 -1.62 6.60 11.05
C GLY A 20 -2.76 5.58 10.99
N ALA A 21 -2.49 4.29 11.22
CA ALA A 21 -3.48 3.24 11.10
C ALA A 21 -4.63 3.41 12.09
N ALA A 22 -5.85 3.36 11.56
CA ALA A 22 -7.08 3.32 12.36
C ALA A 22 -7.66 1.92 12.24
N ASN A 23 -8.00 1.31 13.38
CA ASN A 23 -8.55 -0.04 13.47
C ASN A 23 -7.68 -1.14 12.81
N GLY A 24 -6.36 -0.94 12.66
CA GLY A 24 -5.45 -1.95 12.10
C GLY A 24 -5.24 -1.89 10.58
N GLY A 25 -5.85 -0.91 9.91
CA GLY A 25 -5.66 -0.65 8.49
C GLY A 25 -5.30 0.81 8.21
N TRP A 26 -4.69 1.05 7.06
CA TRP A 26 -4.33 2.39 6.59
C TRP A 26 -4.55 2.52 5.08
N TYR A 27 -5.03 3.68 4.66
CA TYR A 27 -5.22 4.02 3.25
C TYR A 27 -4.42 5.27 2.92
N LEU A 28 -3.77 5.25 1.75
CA LEU A 28 -2.98 6.33 1.23
C LEU A 28 -3.37 6.58 -0.22
N ASP A 29 -3.88 7.76 -0.54
CA ASP A 29 -4.17 8.12 -1.93
C ASP A 29 -2.89 8.22 -2.77
N HIS A 30 -3.02 8.11 -4.09
CA HIS A 30 -1.90 8.04 -5.00
C HIS A 30 -1.03 9.30 -4.99
N ALA A 31 -1.63 10.49 -4.83
CA ALA A 31 -0.88 11.73 -4.79
C ALA A 31 -0.05 11.82 -3.50
N ALA A 32 -0.64 11.47 -2.36
CA ALA A 32 0.05 11.39 -1.09
C ALA A 32 1.14 10.31 -1.09
N PHE A 33 0.90 9.16 -1.74
CA PHE A 33 1.92 8.14 -1.95
C PHE A 33 3.12 8.69 -2.72
N GLN A 34 2.87 9.36 -3.85
CA GLN A 34 3.91 9.90 -4.70
C GLN A 34 4.69 11.01 -3.99
N GLU A 35 4.02 11.85 -3.20
CA GLU A 35 4.67 12.88 -2.37
C GLU A 35 5.57 12.25 -1.28
N LEU A 36 5.07 11.22 -0.59
CA LEU A 36 5.79 10.55 0.49
C LEU A 36 7.04 9.78 0.00
N THR A 37 6.90 9.10 -1.12
CA THR A 37 7.90 8.14 -1.60
C THR A 37 8.75 8.67 -2.75
N GLY A 38 8.26 9.65 -3.51
CA GLY A 38 8.83 10.09 -4.79
C GLY A 38 8.64 9.08 -5.92
N ILE A 39 7.89 8.01 -5.71
CA ILE A 39 7.65 6.95 -6.70
C ILE A 39 6.31 7.18 -7.39
N ASP A 40 6.32 7.08 -8.72
CA ASP A 40 5.11 7.04 -9.53
C ASP A 40 4.69 5.59 -9.79
N LEU A 41 3.48 5.24 -9.38
CA LEU A 41 2.88 3.92 -9.56
C LEU A 41 1.90 3.86 -10.74
N SER A 42 1.95 4.85 -11.65
CA SER A 42 1.15 4.88 -12.88
C SER A 42 1.40 3.69 -13.81
N THR A 43 2.56 3.03 -13.73
CA THR A 43 2.91 1.87 -14.57
C THR A 43 2.72 0.53 -13.85
N ALA A 44 2.38 -0.52 -14.59
CA ALA A 44 2.26 -1.87 -14.03
C ALA A 44 3.60 -2.36 -13.42
N GLU A 45 4.72 -2.07 -14.09
CA GLU A 45 6.05 -2.46 -13.60
C GLU A 45 6.40 -1.80 -12.25
N SER A 46 6.15 -0.49 -12.09
CA SER A 46 6.42 0.20 -10.83
C SER A 46 5.52 -0.30 -9.69
N ARG A 47 4.26 -0.65 -10.00
CA ARG A 47 3.36 -1.32 -9.06
C ARG A 47 3.89 -2.68 -8.63
N ASP A 48 4.25 -3.53 -9.58
CA ASP A 48 4.76 -4.88 -9.29
C ASP A 48 6.02 -4.82 -8.41
N LEU A 49 6.94 -3.89 -8.71
CA LEU A 49 8.15 -3.71 -7.91
C LEU A 49 7.85 -3.19 -6.49
N PHE A 50 6.87 -2.31 -6.34
CA PHE A 50 6.46 -1.80 -5.03
C PHE A 50 5.75 -2.88 -4.20
N PHE A 51 4.79 -3.61 -4.80
CA PHE A 51 4.08 -4.67 -4.11
C PHE A 51 4.99 -5.87 -3.79
N ASP A 52 5.96 -6.21 -4.64
CA ASP A 52 7.01 -7.19 -4.32
C ASP A 52 7.89 -6.73 -3.14
N ALA A 53 8.14 -5.42 -3.00
CA ALA A 53 8.84 -4.88 -1.84
C ALA A 53 7.98 -4.93 -0.56
N LEU A 54 6.70 -4.57 -0.64
CA LEU A 54 5.75 -4.65 0.48
C LEU A 54 5.54 -6.10 0.96
N ASN A 55 5.37 -7.06 0.05
CA ASN A 55 5.13 -8.47 0.38
C ASN A 55 6.29 -9.14 1.13
N LYS A 56 7.47 -8.51 1.16
CA LYS A 56 8.63 -8.99 1.93
C LYS A 56 8.62 -8.48 3.37
N ARG A 57 7.65 -7.65 3.75
CA ARG A 57 7.59 -7.00 5.05
C ARG A 57 6.65 -7.77 5.98
N PRO A 58 7.15 -8.36 7.07
CA PRO A 58 6.35 -9.18 7.97
C PRO A 58 5.26 -8.40 8.72
N GLU A 59 5.37 -7.07 8.77
CA GLU A 59 4.37 -6.19 9.38
C GLU A 59 3.11 -6.04 8.53
N VAL A 60 3.20 -6.31 7.22
CA VAL A 60 2.09 -6.17 6.28
C VAL A 60 1.39 -7.52 6.12
N ILE A 61 0.09 -7.55 6.40
CA ILE A 61 -0.74 -8.75 6.27
C ILE A 61 -1.33 -8.83 4.86
N SER A 62 -1.86 -7.70 4.38
CA SER A 62 -2.47 -7.60 3.07
C SER A 62 -2.32 -6.18 2.53
N CYS A 63 -2.37 -6.04 1.20
CA CYS A 63 -2.44 -4.76 0.52
C CYS A 63 -3.29 -4.85 -0.75
N PHE A 64 -3.89 -3.73 -1.14
CA PHE A 64 -4.74 -3.59 -2.33
C PHE A 64 -4.69 -2.15 -2.83
N TYR A 65 -5.26 -1.91 -4.00
CA TYR A 65 -5.36 -0.58 -4.62
C TYR A 65 -6.70 -0.46 -5.34
N ASP A 66 -7.16 0.77 -5.59
CA ASP A 66 -8.42 0.99 -6.31
C ASP A 66 -8.35 0.50 -7.77
N CYS A 67 -9.47 0.12 -8.37
CA CYS A 67 -9.51 -0.23 -9.79
C CYS A 67 -8.96 0.86 -10.73
N ASP A 68 -9.11 2.13 -10.36
CA ASP A 68 -8.58 3.29 -11.09
C ASP A 68 -7.22 3.77 -10.56
N PHE A 69 -6.65 3.05 -9.60
CA PHE A 69 -5.39 3.36 -8.93
C PHE A 69 -5.41 4.71 -8.17
N SER A 70 -6.56 5.09 -7.59
CA SER A 70 -6.67 6.33 -6.80
C SER A 70 -5.92 6.28 -5.46
N GLY A 71 -5.59 5.09 -4.95
CA GLY A 71 -4.75 4.89 -3.78
C GLY A 71 -4.44 3.44 -3.45
N ILE A 72 -3.74 3.25 -2.33
CA ILE A 72 -3.28 1.96 -1.81
C ILE A 72 -3.78 1.80 -0.37
N GLY A 73 -4.36 0.65 -0.08
CA GLY A 73 -4.67 0.23 1.28
C GLY A 73 -3.70 -0.84 1.78
N ILE A 74 -3.37 -0.78 3.07
CA ILE A 74 -2.44 -1.67 3.75
C ILE A 74 -3.02 -2.09 5.09
N GLU A 75 -2.95 -3.38 5.39
CA GLU A 75 -3.43 -3.99 6.62
C GLU A 75 -2.25 -4.46 7.48
N PHE A 76 -2.28 -4.12 8.77
CA PHE A 76 -1.19 -4.38 9.73
C PHE A 76 -1.61 -5.27 10.92
N ASP A 77 -2.91 -5.39 11.21
CA ASP A 77 -3.43 -6.15 12.37
C ASP A 77 -4.36 -7.29 11.90
N PRO A 78 -4.11 -8.56 12.27
CA PRO A 78 -4.98 -9.67 11.86
C PRO A 78 -6.34 -9.66 12.57
N ALA A 79 -6.50 -8.87 13.65
CA ALA A 79 -7.76 -8.60 14.32
C ALA A 79 -8.48 -7.37 13.76
N CYS A 80 -7.84 -6.59 12.87
CA CYS A 80 -8.56 -5.76 11.92
C CYS A 80 -9.48 -6.71 11.17
N CYS A 81 -10.79 -6.47 11.17
CA CYS A 81 -11.68 -7.28 10.35
C CYS A 81 -11.10 -7.35 8.92
N PRO A 82 -11.19 -8.48 8.20
CA PRO A 82 -10.71 -8.61 6.82
C PRO A 82 -11.50 -7.76 5.79
N ASN A 83 -12.17 -6.72 6.26
CA ASN A 83 -13.15 -5.89 5.59
C ASN A 83 -12.64 -4.46 5.32
N LEU A 84 -11.36 -4.27 5.02
CA LEU A 84 -10.98 -3.19 4.10
C LEU A 84 -11.61 -3.39 2.71
N LYS A 85 -12.14 -4.60 2.41
CA LYS A 85 -13.12 -4.83 1.35
C LYS A 85 -14.44 -4.05 1.50
N GLU A 86 -14.82 -3.62 2.71
CA GLU A 86 -16.07 -2.88 2.95
C GLU A 86 -15.89 -1.36 3.07
N THR A 87 -14.65 -0.85 3.06
CA THR A 87 -14.38 0.57 2.77
C THR A 87 -14.55 0.82 1.27
N ALA A 88 -15.81 0.80 0.84
CA ALA A 88 -16.41 1.41 -0.34
C ALA A 88 -15.52 1.57 -1.61
N GLY A 89 -15.53 0.55 -2.47
CA GLY A 89 -15.23 0.72 -3.91
C GLY A 89 -14.06 -0.07 -4.49
N MET A 90 -13.30 -0.78 -3.65
CA MET A 90 -12.03 -1.40 -4.06
C MET A 90 -12.25 -2.85 -4.51
N GLU A 91 -12.71 -3.03 -5.75
CA GLU A 91 -12.70 -4.35 -6.39
C GLU A 91 -11.24 -4.79 -6.62
N ILE A 92 -10.91 -6.01 -6.14
CA ILE A 92 -9.64 -6.67 -6.45
C ILE A 92 -9.72 -7.12 -7.92
N CYS A 93 -9.17 -6.34 -8.84
CA CYS A 93 -8.93 -6.81 -10.20
C CYS A 93 -7.66 -7.68 -10.19
N LEU A 94 -7.85 -9.00 -10.22
CA LEU A 94 -6.81 -10.00 -10.51
C LEU A 94 -6.36 -9.93 -11.98
#